data_AF-A0A3D0VTW1-F1
#
_entry.id   AF-A0A3D0VTW1-F1
#
_cell.length_a   1.000
_cell.length_b   1.000
_cell.length_c   1.000
_cell.angle_alpha   90.00
_cell.angle_beta   90.00
_cell.angle_gamma   90.00
#
_symmetry.space_group_name_H-M   'P 1'
#
loop_
_entity.id
_entity.type
_entity.pdbx_description
1 polymer ?
#
loop_
_entity_poly.entity_id
_entity_poly.type
_entity_poly.pdbx_seq_one_letter_code
_entity_poly.pdbx_strand_id
1 'polypeptide(L)'
;MILSILLLSCGGDISGSSTKGIPDSSNSTSYSEVDDNNYGSWEEEDVDSFSILEEISDTSNKAKIEKLKSSLMSSIEGNDVLTFSQLIASSESVIDEEFMDYNGSKGVNNLLHVICNTEGIDGGNFLKVVLSNNRSKFIDMVHKYSSEGLFPADLAVKVGNSSALKVFVEEKLIYVDEGLSMDFFKSNIKLLVDNGKGDIFDLVNEVYKRSNEDNPFIEWELFRKKDKYKKDPIYYAVLNGDVRMVEYLISRRVSLFENYGSSVYGFRKFILDVLEKSSASKEAKSKIKAMIKEAKKKKWHKQSVFYTVSEE
;
A
#
# COMPACT_ATOMS: atom_id res chain seq x y z
N MET A 1 10.22 -26.42 -23.73
CA MET A 1 8.93 -26.84 -23.15
C MET A 1 8.11 -25.57 -22.96
N ILE A 2 7.11 -25.37 -23.82
CA ILE A 2 6.41 -24.09 -23.98
C ILE A 2 5.34 -23.94 -22.89
N LEU A 3 5.36 -22.78 -22.23
CA LEU A 3 4.38 -22.30 -21.27
C LEU A 3 3.08 -21.94 -22.01
N SER A 4 1.93 -22.34 -21.49
CA SER A 4 0.62 -21.83 -21.93
C SER A 4 -0.22 -21.53 -20.69
N ILE A 5 -0.34 -20.24 -20.37
CA ILE A 5 -1.27 -19.72 -19.37
C ILE A 5 -2.41 -19.04 -20.13
N LEU A 6 -3.57 -19.68 -20.12
CA LEU A 6 -4.85 -19.11 -20.56
C LEU A 6 -5.41 -18.24 -19.43
N LEU A 7 -5.53 -16.94 -19.66
CA LEU A 7 -6.34 -16.04 -18.84
C LEU A 7 -7.68 -15.81 -19.54
N LEU A 8 -8.75 -16.34 -18.94
CA LEU A 8 -10.14 -16.03 -19.26
C LEU A 8 -10.54 -14.75 -18.53
N SER A 9 -10.81 -13.69 -19.30
CA SER A 9 -11.42 -12.45 -18.84
C SER A 9 -12.94 -12.57 -18.92
N CYS A 10 -13.63 -12.42 -17.80
CA CYS A 10 -15.07 -12.13 -17.78
C CYS A 10 -15.25 -10.68 -17.30
N GLY A 11 -15.63 -9.82 -18.24
CA GLY A 11 -16.07 -8.45 -17.96
C GLY A 11 -17.44 -8.45 -17.29
N GLY A 12 -17.59 -7.60 -16.29
CA GLY A 12 -18.85 -7.30 -15.64
C GLY A 12 -18.90 -5.80 -15.36
N ASP A 13 -19.66 -5.08 -16.16
CA ASP A 13 -19.95 -3.66 -15.99
C ASP A 13 -20.75 -3.44 -14.70
N ILE A 14 -20.31 -2.50 -13.86
CA ILE A 14 -21.10 -1.99 -12.75
C ILE A 14 -21.12 -0.46 -12.83
N SER A 15 -22.23 0.04 -13.37
CA SER A 15 -22.71 1.42 -13.28
C SER A 15 -23.27 1.71 -11.88
N GLY A 16 -23.04 2.91 -11.35
CA GLY A 16 -23.87 3.50 -10.30
C GLY A 16 -23.12 4.27 -9.22
N SER A 17 -22.62 5.46 -9.55
CA SER A 17 -22.13 6.44 -8.57
C SER A 17 -23.30 7.34 -8.14
N SER A 18 -23.60 7.35 -6.84
CA SER A 18 -24.52 8.29 -6.18
C SER A 18 -23.69 9.21 -5.28
N THR A 19 -23.29 10.37 -5.80
CA THR A 19 -22.68 11.44 -5.01
C THR A 19 -23.75 12.20 -4.25
N LYS A 20 -23.64 12.22 -2.91
CA LYS A 20 -24.46 13.07 -2.03
C LYS A 20 -23.76 14.42 -1.86
N GLY A 21 -24.60 15.46 -1.88
CA GLY A 21 -24.23 16.86 -2.04
C GLY A 21 -23.39 17.47 -0.93
N ILE A 22 -22.59 18.44 -1.36
CA ILE A 22 -21.88 19.44 -0.57
C ILE A 22 -22.79 20.67 -0.53
N PRO A 23 -23.02 21.31 0.63
CA PRO A 23 -23.77 22.56 0.69
C PRO A 23 -22.91 23.74 0.22
N ASP A 24 -23.44 24.49 -0.73
CA ASP A 24 -22.96 25.78 -1.20
C ASP A 24 -22.92 26.81 -0.05
N SER A 25 -21.78 27.45 0.13
CA SER A 25 -21.68 28.72 0.85
C SER A 25 -21.23 29.79 -0.13
N SER A 26 -22.19 30.56 -0.61
CA SER A 26 -22.02 31.72 -1.46
C SER A 26 -21.66 32.93 -0.61
N ASN A 27 -20.46 33.49 -0.84
CA ASN A 27 -20.16 34.87 -0.46
C ASN A 27 -19.78 35.63 -1.73
N SER A 28 -20.72 36.46 -2.17
CA SER A 28 -20.59 37.42 -3.24
C SER A 28 -19.89 38.68 -2.73
N THR A 29 -18.82 39.10 -3.39
CA THR A 29 -18.33 40.49 -3.32
C THR A 29 -18.11 41.00 -4.73
N SER A 30 -18.73 42.15 -4.96
CA SER A 30 -18.95 42.88 -6.21
C SER A 30 -17.74 43.74 -6.63
N TYR A 31 -17.54 43.76 -7.95
CA TYR A 31 -17.06 44.84 -8.85
C TYR A 31 -16.19 45.98 -8.32
N SER A 32 -15.10 46.21 -9.04
CA SER A 32 -14.73 47.55 -9.53
C SER A 32 -14.07 47.43 -10.91
N GLU A 33 -14.78 47.92 -11.92
CA GLU A 33 -14.28 48.27 -13.24
C GLU A 33 -13.26 49.42 -13.12
N VAL A 34 -12.13 49.33 -13.84
CA VAL A 34 -11.29 50.50 -14.14
C VAL A 34 -10.81 50.41 -15.57
N ASP A 35 -11.43 51.27 -16.38
CA ASP A 35 -10.97 52.06 -17.53
C ASP A 35 -9.78 51.60 -18.39
N ASP A 36 -10.14 51.39 -19.66
CA ASP A 36 -9.34 51.57 -20.86
C ASP A 36 -8.75 52.99 -20.96
N ASN A 37 -7.43 53.07 -21.23
CA ASN A 37 -6.81 54.10 -22.08
C ASN A 37 -5.41 53.59 -22.49
N ASN A 38 -5.09 53.28 -23.75
CA ASN A 38 -4.96 54.14 -24.95
C ASN A 38 -3.51 54.63 -25.22
N TYR A 39 -3.07 54.38 -26.47
CA TYR A 39 -1.96 54.94 -27.27
C TYR A 39 -0.48 54.70 -26.96
N GLY A 40 0.23 54.22 -28.00
CA GLY A 40 1.65 54.50 -28.30
C GLY A 40 2.42 53.25 -28.77
N SER A 41 2.46 52.93 -30.07
CA SER A 41 3.40 53.45 -31.08
C SER A 41 4.75 52.73 -31.10
N TRP A 42 4.92 51.93 -32.16
CA TRP A 42 6.13 51.54 -32.92
C TRP A 42 7.48 51.51 -32.20
N GLU A 43 8.13 50.33 -32.18
CA GLU A 43 9.54 50.20 -32.57
C GLU A 43 9.92 48.71 -32.81
N GLU A 44 10.40 48.48 -34.03
CA GLU A 44 11.37 47.50 -34.53
C GLU A 44 11.28 46.03 -34.10
N GLU A 45 10.85 45.20 -35.06
CA GLU A 45 10.98 43.75 -35.06
C GLU A 45 12.46 43.33 -35.17
N ASP A 46 13.13 43.22 -34.03
CA ASP A 46 14.32 42.39 -33.92
C ASP A 46 13.89 40.91 -33.94
N VAL A 47 14.13 40.26 -35.08
CA VAL A 47 13.80 38.85 -35.29
C VAL A 47 14.62 38.00 -34.32
N ASP A 48 13.92 37.40 -33.36
CA ASP A 48 14.34 36.44 -32.34
C ASP A 48 15.25 35.32 -32.90
N SER A 49 16.55 35.58 -32.98
CA SER A 49 17.55 34.54 -33.22
C SER A 49 17.97 33.81 -31.94
N PHE A 50 17.42 34.18 -30.77
CA PHE A 50 17.77 33.60 -29.47
C PHE A 50 16.86 32.45 -29.04
N SER A 51 15.64 32.34 -29.60
CA SER A 51 14.65 31.31 -29.23
C SER A 51 15.03 29.89 -29.70
N ILE A 52 15.75 29.76 -30.81
CA ILE A 52 16.08 28.45 -31.40
C ILE A 52 17.20 27.73 -30.62
N LEU A 53 18.12 28.47 -29.98
CA LEU A 53 19.24 27.85 -29.25
C LEU A 53 18.82 27.24 -27.91
N GLU A 54 17.83 27.83 -27.24
CA GLU A 54 17.26 27.30 -26.00
C GLU A 54 16.47 26.00 -26.27
N GLU A 55 15.75 25.95 -27.39
CA GLU A 55 14.96 24.77 -27.81
C GLU A 55 15.85 23.55 -28.19
N ILE A 56 17.05 23.79 -28.73
CA ILE A 56 18.00 22.71 -29.07
C ILE A 56 18.70 22.16 -27.82
N SER A 57 18.98 22.98 -26.80
CA SER A 57 19.54 22.46 -25.53
C SER A 57 18.54 21.57 -24.79
N ASP A 58 17.26 21.92 -24.83
CA ASP A 58 16.21 21.19 -24.11
C ASP A 58 15.91 19.83 -24.71
N THR A 59 15.88 19.73 -26.04
CA THR A 59 15.67 18.45 -26.73
C THR A 59 16.79 17.45 -26.47
N SER A 60 18.05 17.90 -26.41
CA SER A 60 19.19 17.04 -26.07
C SER A 60 19.11 16.53 -24.63
N ASN A 61 18.73 17.39 -23.69
CA ASN A 61 18.62 17.03 -22.27
C ASN A 61 17.46 16.06 -22.04
N LYS A 62 16.30 16.28 -22.67
CA LYS A 62 15.15 15.36 -22.60
C LYS A 62 15.50 13.95 -23.09
N ALA A 63 16.22 13.83 -24.21
CA ALA A 63 16.64 12.54 -24.73
C ALA A 63 17.61 11.80 -23.78
N LYS A 64 18.50 12.54 -23.10
CA LYS A 64 19.40 11.97 -22.09
C LYS A 64 18.64 11.48 -20.87
N ILE A 65 17.67 12.26 -20.38
CA ILE A 65 16.82 11.90 -19.24
C ILE A 65 16.00 10.64 -19.54
N GLU A 66 15.36 10.56 -20.71
CA GLU A 66 14.59 9.37 -21.10
C GLU A 66 15.45 8.12 -21.23
N LYS A 67 16.67 8.25 -21.77
CA LYS A 67 17.64 7.13 -21.79
C LYS A 67 18.04 6.70 -20.38
N LEU A 68 18.23 7.65 -19.47
CA LEU A 68 18.56 7.39 -18.08
C LEU A 68 17.41 6.68 -17.36
N LYS A 69 16.16 7.16 -17.53
CA LYS A 69 14.94 6.52 -17.01
C LYS A 69 14.84 5.08 -17.50
N SER A 70 14.97 4.84 -18.81
CA SER A 70 14.95 3.48 -19.37
C SER A 70 16.04 2.58 -18.74
N SER A 71 17.26 3.08 -18.59
CA SER A 71 18.36 2.32 -17.99
C SER A 71 18.11 2.01 -16.50
N LEU A 72 17.55 2.98 -15.79
CA LEU A 72 17.18 2.85 -14.38
C LEU A 72 16.07 1.80 -14.23
N MET A 73 15.04 1.83 -15.07
CA MET A 73 13.98 0.81 -15.10
C MET A 73 14.54 -0.59 -15.36
N SER A 74 15.40 -0.74 -16.36
CA SER A 74 16.06 -2.04 -16.64
C SER A 74 16.90 -2.54 -15.46
N SER A 75 17.56 -1.65 -14.71
CA SER A 75 18.30 -2.04 -13.51
C SER A 75 17.40 -2.48 -12.37
N ILE A 76 16.23 -1.84 -12.18
CA ILE A 76 15.23 -2.26 -11.19
C ILE A 76 14.68 -3.64 -11.56
N GLU A 77 14.21 -3.81 -12.79
CA GLU A 77 13.64 -5.07 -13.29
C GLU A 77 14.67 -6.21 -13.30
N GLY A 78 15.94 -5.89 -13.54
CA GLY A 78 17.07 -6.81 -13.45
C GLY A 78 17.57 -7.07 -12.03
N ASN A 79 17.00 -6.41 -11.01
CA ASN A 79 17.47 -6.43 -9.62
C ASN A 79 18.97 -6.06 -9.48
N ASP A 80 19.48 -5.18 -10.35
CA ASP A 80 20.87 -4.73 -10.39
C ASP A 80 21.06 -3.43 -9.61
N VAL A 81 21.23 -3.59 -8.29
CA VAL A 81 21.42 -2.47 -7.35
C VAL A 81 22.70 -1.67 -7.65
N LEU A 82 23.74 -2.31 -8.19
CA LEU A 82 25.02 -1.63 -8.46
C LEU A 82 24.86 -0.64 -9.60
N THR A 83 24.31 -1.09 -10.74
CA THR A 83 24.04 -0.20 -11.87
C THR A 83 23.02 0.87 -11.49
N PHE A 84 21.97 0.52 -10.76
CA PHE A 84 21.02 1.51 -10.24
C PHE A 84 21.70 2.61 -9.43
N SER A 85 22.58 2.23 -8.50
CA SER A 85 23.33 3.17 -7.66
C SER A 85 24.24 4.10 -8.47
N GLN A 86 24.94 3.57 -9.48
CA GLN A 86 25.76 4.38 -10.38
C GLN A 86 24.92 5.38 -11.17
N LEU A 87 23.74 4.97 -11.66
CA LEU A 87 22.84 5.84 -12.41
C LEU A 87 22.29 6.98 -11.54
N ILE A 88 21.83 6.68 -10.32
CA ILE A 88 21.37 7.69 -9.35
C ILE A 88 22.48 8.68 -9.02
N ALA A 89 23.69 8.19 -8.72
CA ALA A 89 24.83 9.04 -8.38
C ALA A 89 25.30 9.92 -9.57
N SER A 90 25.07 9.48 -10.80
CA SER A 90 25.46 10.23 -11.99
C SER A 90 24.52 11.39 -12.35
N SER A 91 23.28 11.38 -11.83
CA SER A 91 22.27 12.39 -12.17
C SER A 91 21.18 12.45 -11.10
N GLU A 92 21.37 13.33 -10.10
CA GLU A 92 20.42 13.49 -9.00
C GLU A 92 18.99 13.86 -9.47
N SER A 93 18.89 14.62 -10.57
CA SER A 93 17.60 15.02 -11.17
C SER A 93 16.70 13.86 -11.57
N VAL A 94 17.24 12.65 -11.78
CA VAL A 94 16.42 11.47 -12.14
C VAL A 94 15.50 11.05 -11.00
N ILE A 95 15.80 11.43 -9.76
CA ILE A 95 14.94 11.18 -8.59
C ILE A 95 13.66 12.02 -8.68
N ASP A 96 13.72 13.17 -9.34
CA ASP A 96 12.58 14.08 -9.52
C ASP A 96 11.65 13.66 -10.67
N GLU A 97 12.09 12.71 -11.49
CA GLU A 97 11.36 12.28 -12.67
C GLU A 97 10.11 11.47 -12.33
N GLU A 98 9.11 11.66 -13.18
CA GLU A 98 7.85 10.93 -13.14
C GLU A 98 7.87 9.76 -14.15
N PHE A 99 7.33 8.63 -13.72
CA PHE A 99 7.23 7.40 -14.48
C PHE A 99 5.76 7.15 -14.83
N MET A 100 5.47 7.05 -16.12
CA MET A 100 4.11 6.81 -16.62
C MET A 100 3.84 5.31 -16.69
N ASP A 101 2.65 4.90 -16.25
CA ASP A 101 2.07 3.56 -16.44
C ASP A 101 3.05 2.38 -16.16
N TYR A 102 3.25 2.03 -14.90
CA TYR A 102 4.22 0.97 -14.52
C TYR A 102 3.59 -0.23 -13.81
N ASN A 103 3.88 -1.43 -14.31
CA ASN A 103 3.43 -2.73 -13.77
C ASN A 103 1.93 -2.75 -13.39
N GLY A 104 1.08 -2.29 -14.30
CA GLY A 104 -0.37 -2.23 -14.13
C GLY A 104 -0.90 -1.09 -13.26
N SER A 105 -0.03 -0.29 -12.62
CA SER A 105 -0.38 1.02 -12.07
C SER A 105 -0.58 2.00 -13.21
N LYS A 106 -1.69 2.74 -13.22
CA LYS A 106 -1.94 3.79 -14.22
C LYS A 106 -1.37 5.13 -13.80
N GLY A 107 -1.11 5.97 -14.80
CA GLY A 107 -0.71 7.37 -14.70
C GLY A 107 0.65 7.60 -14.05
N VAL A 108 0.74 8.71 -13.31
CA VAL A 108 1.99 9.24 -12.77
C VAL A 108 2.42 8.49 -11.50
N ASN A 109 3.65 8.00 -11.52
CA ASN A 109 4.31 7.32 -10.41
C ASN A 109 5.68 7.98 -10.16
N ASN A 110 6.01 8.25 -8.89
CA ASN A 110 7.40 8.59 -8.55
C ASN A 110 8.28 7.33 -8.50
N LEU A 111 9.59 7.51 -8.39
CA LEU A 111 10.56 6.41 -8.34
C LEU A 111 10.29 5.39 -7.21
N LEU A 112 9.79 5.82 -6.05
CA LEU A 112 9.50 4.90 -4.94
C LEU A 112 8.29 4.01 -5.24
N HIS A 113 7.27 4.53 -5.92
CA HIS A 113 6.14 3.72 -6.38
C HIS A 113 6.60 2.62 -7.33
N VAL A 114 7.49 2.95 -8.27
CA VAL A 114 8.09 1.98 -9.19
C VAL A 114 8.78 0.86 -8.42
N ILE A 115 9.73 1.19 -7.55
CA ILE A 115 10.49 0.21 -6.75
C ILE A 115 9.56 -0.66 -5.90
N CYS A 116 8.54 -0.06 -5.28
CA CYS A 116 7.61 -0.79 -4.42
C CYS A 116 6.63 -1.69 -5.19
N ASN A 117 6.34 -1.35 -6.45
CA ASN A 117 5.43 -2.11 -7.32
C ASN A 117 6.14 -3.15 -8.20
N THR A 118 7.48 -3.24 -8.19
CA THR A 118 8.20 -4.30 -8.91
C THR A 118 8.23 -5.59 -8.10
N GLU A 119 7.77 -6.70 -8.69
CA GLU A 119 7.80 -8.01 -8.02
C GLU A 119 9.19 -8.65 -8.11
N GLY A 120 9.56 -9.46 -7.10
CA GLY A 120 10.75 -10.31 -7.17
C GLY A 120 12.11 -9.60 -6.96
N ILE A 121 12.11 -8.32 -6.61
CA ILE A 121 13.33 -7.55 -6.33
C ILE A 121 13.58 -7.36 -4.82
N ASP A 122 14.82 -7.06 -4.44
CA ASP A 122 15.15 -6.58 -3.08
C ASP A 122 14.95 -5.05 -3.02
N GLY A 123 13.69 -4.64 -3.02
CA GLY A 123 13.30 -3.23 -3.00
C GLY A 123 13.94 -2.44 -1.86
N GLY A 124 14.25 -3.09 -0.73
CA GLY A 124 14.95 -2.46 0.39
C GLY A 124 16.31 -1.86 0.02
N ASN A 125 17.09 -2.54 -0.82
CA ASN A 125 18.40 -2.03 -1.25
C ASN A 125 18.27 -0.84 -2.20
N PHE A 126 17.31 -0.89 -3.14
CA PHE A 126 17.02 0.24 -4.03
C PHE A 126 16.57 1.47 -3.26
N LEU A 127 15.64 1.32 -2.31
CA LEU A 127 15.17 2.42 -1.46
C LEU A 127 16.31 3.04 -0.64
N LYS A 128 17.23 2.22 -0.09
CA LYS A 128 18.39 2.71 0.65
C LYS A 128 19.34 3.54 -0.22
N VAL A 129 19.51 3.18 -1.50
CA VAL A 129 20.29 3.98 -2.45
C VAL A 129 19.64 5.34 -2.65
N VAL A 130 18.34 5.41 -2.90
CA VAL A 130 17.62 6.70 -3.08
C VAL A 130 17.69 7.54 -1.80
N LEU A 131 17.43 6.93 -0.63
CA LEU A 131 17.49 7.58 0.67
C LEU A 131 18.87 8.17 0.99
N SER A 132 19.94 7.46 0.61
CA SER A 132 21.33 7.90 0.87
C SER A 132 21.77 9.02 -0.07
N ASN A 133 21.23 9.09 -1.29
CA ASN A 133 21.57 10.14 -2.25
C ASN A 133 20.79 11.43 -1.96
N ASN A 134 19.48 11.35 -1.70
CA ASN A 134 18.67 12.53 -1.40
C ASN A 134 17.56 12.22 -0.39
N ARG A 135 17.89 12.35 0.91
CA ARG A 135 16.97 12.06 2.02
C ARG A 135 15.74 12.96 2.02
N SER A 136 15.90 14.26 1.75
CA SER A 136 14.77 15.21 1.76
C SER A 136 13.74 14.81 0.71
N LYS A 137 14.19 14.57 -0.53
CA LYS A 137 13.32 14.16 -1.61
C LYS A 137 12.70 12.79 -1.37
N PHE A 138 13.46 11.87 -0.78
CA PHE A 138 12.92 10.56 -0.39
C PHE A 138 11.72 10.70 0.55
N ILE A 139 11.85 11.52 1.60
CA ILE A 139 10.75 11.77 2.56
C ILE A 139 9.54 12.36 1.84
N ASP A 140 9.75 13.36 0.98
CA ASP A 140 8.65 13.95 0.19
C ASP A 140 7.94 12.91 -0.69
N MET A 141 8.69 12.00 -1.32
CA MET A 141 8.14 10.97 -2.20
C MET A 141 7.36 9.88 -1.44
N VAL A 142 7.71 9.58 -0.19
CA VAL A 142 7.00 8.58 0.64
C VAL A 142 5.54 8.96 0.86
N HIS A 143 5.25 10.26 0.96
CA HIS A 143 3.90 10.78 1.23
C HIS A 143 3.14 11.24 -0.02
N LYS A 144 3.74 11.09 -1.21
CA LYS A 144 3.04 11.40 -2.47
C LYS A 144 2.19 10.21 -2.90
N TYR A 145 0.96 10.50 -3.31
CA TYR A 145 0.11 9.52 -3.97
C TYR A 145 0.54 9.33 -5.42
N SER A 146 0.41 8.10 -5.92
CA SER A 146 0.32 7.83 -7.36
C SER A 146 -0.99 8.39 -7.92
N SER A 147 -1.14 8.38 -9.24
CA SER A 147 -2.40 8.78 -9.86
C SER A 147 -3.61 7.90 -9.49
N GLU A 148 -3.36 6.69 -8.95
CA GLU A 148 -4.39 5.79 -8.43
C GLU A 148 -4.75 6.07 -6.96
N GLY A 149 -4.14 7.09 -6.35
CA GLY A 149 -4.37 7.42 -4.94
C GLY A 149 -3.70 6.44 -3.96
N LEU A 150 -2.58 5.83 -4.36
CA LEU A 150 -1.83 4.88 -3.55
C LEU A 150 -0.49 5.46 -3.12
N PHE A 151 -0.07 5.21 -1.88
CA PHE A 151 1.29 5.51 -1.44
C PHE A 151 2.28 4.44 -1.96
N PRO A 152 3.60 4.73 -1.97
CA PRO A 152 4.61 3.71 -2.23
C PRO A 152 4.49 2.49 -1.29
N ALA A 153 4.20 2.70 0.00
CA ALA A 153 4.04 1.59 0.94
C ALA A 153 2.80 0.73 0.65
N ASP A 154 1.71 1.30 0.11
CA ASP A 154 0.53 0.54 -0.33
C ASP A 154 0.91 -0.44 -1.45
N LEU A 155 1.70 0.02 -2.42
CA LEU A 155 2.19 -0.83 -3.51
C LEU A 155 3.12 -1.94 -3.00
N ALA A 156 3.99 -1.64 -2.02
CA ALA A 156 4.84 -2.64 -1.38
C ALA A 156 4.00 -3.71 -0.65
N VAL A 157 2.89 -3.32 0.00
CA VAL A 157 1.93 -4.26 0.60
C VAL A 157 1.24 -5.11 -0.47
N LYS A 158 0.76 -4.49 -1.55
CA LYS A 158 0.05 -5.16 -2.65
C LYS A 158 0.88 -6.28 -3.27
N VAL A 159 2.13 -5.98 -3.61
CA VAL A 159 3.08 -6.91 -4.24
C VAL A 159 3.72 -7.85 -3.20
N GLY A 160 3.60 -7.53 -1.91
CA GLY A 160 4.24 -8.29 -0.84
C GLY A 160 5.76 -8.15 -0.86
N ASN A 161 6.25 -6.94 -1.17
CA ASN A 161 7.65 -6.53 -1.12
C ASN A 161 8.01 -6.06 0.30
N SER A 162 8.21 -7.03 1.20
CA SER A 162 8.50 -6.74 2.62
C SER A 162 9.84 -6.05 2.84
N SER A 163 10.82 -6.26 1.95
CA SER A 163 12.11 -5.59 2.00
C SER A 163 11.98 -4.06 1.86
N ALA A 164 11.15 -3.60 0.92
CA ALA A 164 10.86 -2.19 0.71
C ALA A 164 10.09 -1.60 1.90
N LEU A 165 9.00 -2.28 2.30
CA LEU A 165 8.17 -1.83 3.42
C LEU A 165 8.98 -1.70 4.72
N LYS A 166 9.93 -2.62 4.96
CA LYS A 166 10.81 -2.61 6.12
C LYS A 166 11.63 -1.32 6.22
N VAL A 167 12.13 -0.78 5.10
CA VAL A 167 12.87 0.49 5.10
C VAL A 167 12.00 1.63 5.63
N PHE A 168 10.75 1.74 5.15
CA PHE A 168 9.83 2.77 5.62
C PHE A 168 9.52 2.64 7.13
N VAL A 169 9.38 1.42 7.62
CA VAL A 169 9.11 1.14 9.03
C VAL A 169 10.32 1.48 9.91
N GLU A 170 11.52 1.04 9.53
CA GLU A 170 12.78 1.26 10.28
C GLU A 170 13.14 2.75 10.35
N GLU A 171 12.99 3.48 9.25
CA GLU A 171 13.25 4.92 9.17
C GLU A 171 12.13 5.78 9.80
N LYS A 172 11.06 5.14 10.29
CA LYS A 172 9.88 5.80 10.87
C LYS A 172 9.21 6.84 9.96
N LEU A 173 9.18 6.56 8.65
CA LEU A 173 8.69 7.50 7.63
C LEU A 173 7.21 7.38 7.31
N ILE A 174 6.52 6.36 7.85
CA ILE A 174 5.10 6.12 7.57
C ILE A 174 4.31 5.93 8.86
N TYR A 175 3.08 6.43 8.82
CA TYR A 175 2.01 6.24 9.80
C TYR A 175 0.75 5.79 9.07
N VAL A 176 -0.26 5.38 9.84
CA VAL A 176 -1.58 5.04 9.31
C VAL A 176 -2.21 6.28 8.72
N ASP A 177 -2.62 6.18 7.46
CA ASP A 177 -3.21 7.24 6.64
C ASP A 177 -2.27 8.42 6.35
N GLU A 178 -0.99 8.32 6.76
CA GLU A 178 0.11 9.20 6.36
C GLU A 178 1.28 8.36 5.83
N GLY A 179 1.18 7.95 4.56
CA GLY A 179 2.16 7.10 3.89
C GLY A 179 1.80 5.61 3.83
N LEU A 180 0.75 5.17 4.54
CA LEU A 180 0.17 3.83 4.39
C LEU A 180 -1.35 3.87 4.61
N SER A 181 -2.14 3.54 3.59
CA SER A 181 -3.61 3.58 3.67
C SER A 181 -4.18 2.36 4.39
N MET A 182 -4.91 2.59 5.49
CA MET A 182 -5.53 1.48 6.24
C MET A 182 -6.65 0.81 5.44
N ASP A 183 -7.38 1.58 4.65
CA ASP A 183 -8.46 1.05 3.81
C ASP A 183 -7.92 0.26 2.62
N PHE A 184 -6.76 0.65 2.10
CA PHE A 184 -6.03 -0.15 1.13
C PHE A 184 -5.59 -1.49 1.75
N PHE A 185 -4.96 -1.47 2.93
CA PHE A 185 -4.57 -2.69 3.64
C PHE A 185 -5.76 -3.63 3.88
N LYS A 186 -6.88 -3.12 4.41
CA LYS A 186 -8.10 -3.92 4.65
C LYS A 186 -8.60 -4.58 3.36
N SER A 187 -8.54 -3.88 2.23
CA SER A 187 -8.98 -4.40 0.94
C SER A 187 -8.08 -5.51 0.40
N ASN A 188 -6.84 -5.61 0.89
CA ASN A 188 -5.84 -6.60 0.49
C ASN A 188 -5.62 -7.73 1.52
N ILE A 189 -6.34 -7.75 2.65
CA ILE A 189 -6.21 -8.79 3.69
C ILE A 189 -6.27 -10.21 3.09
N LYS A 190 -7.26 -10.48 2.22
CA LYS A 190 -7.41 -11.80 1.59
C LYS A 190 -6.17 -12.17 0.77
N LEU A 191 -5.69 -11.26 -0.07
CA LEU A 191 -4.51 -11.48 -0.92
C LEU A 191 -3.26 -11.77 -0.08
N LEU A 192 -3.04 -11.01 0.99
CA LEU A 192 -1.91 -11.21 1.90
C LEU A 192 -1.95 -12.58 2.59
N VAL A 193 -3.14 -13.02 3.01
CA VAL A 193 -3.35 -14.34 3.61
C VAL A 193 -3.15 -15.45 2.58
N ASP A 194 -3.73 -15.33 1.39
CA ASP A 194 -3.61 -16.30 0.30
C ASP A 194 -2.13 -16.52 -0.08
N ASN A 195 -1.31 -15.47 -0.01
CA ASN A 195 0.12 -15.49 -0.32
C ASN A 195 1.03 -15.78 0.90
N GLY A 196 0.48 -16.08 2.07
CA GLY A 196 1.28 -16.40 3.27
C GLY A 196 2.14 -15.25 3.80
N LYS A 197 1.77 -13.99 3.53
CA LYS A 197 2.59 -12.78 3.80
C LYS A 197 2.52 -12.31 5.27
N GLY A 198 2.87 -13.18 6.21
CA GLY A 198 2.85 -12.87 7.65
C GLY A 198 3.85 -11.78 8.06
N ASP A 199 4.96 -11.65 7.34
CA ASP A 199 5.95 -10.59 7.52
C ASP A 199 5.39 -9.20 7.20
N ILE A 200 4.57 -9.07 6.16
CA ILE A 200 3.86 -7.81 5.84
C ILE A 200 2.90 -7.44 6.97
N PHE A 201 2.16 -8.41 7.54
CA PHE A 201 1.30 -8.15 8.69
C PHE A 201 2.08 -7.62 9.89
N ASP A 202 3.25 -8.18 10.19
CA ASP A 202 4.10 -7.72 11.28
C ASP A 202 4.56 -6.27 11.04
N LEU A 203 5.04 -5.95 9.83
CA LEU A 203 5.47 -4.60 9.46
C LEU A 203 4.32 -3.57 9.55
N VAL A 204 3.14 -3.90 9.00
CA VAL A 204 1.96 -3.03 9.09
C VAL A 204 1.51 -2.87 10.54
N ASN A 205 1.64 -3.90 11.38
CA ASN A 205 1.31 -3.80 12.81
C ASN A 205 2.22 -2.82 13.54
N GLU A 206 3.49 -2.74 13.18
CA GLU A 206 4.40 -1.74 13.76
C GLU A 206 4.02 -0.31 13.36
N VAL A 207 3.62 -0.08 12.09
CA VAL A 207 3.06 1.22 11.66
C VAL A 207 1.77 1.54 12.42
N TYR A 208 0.90 0.56 12.56
CA TYR A 208 -0.38 0.70 13.23
C TYR A 208 -0.22 1.06 14.72
N LYS A 209 0.67 0.38 15.44
CA LYS A 209 0.99 0.68 16.85
C LYS A 209 1.50 2.10 17.02
N ARG A 210 2.47 2.51 16.19
CA ARG A 210 3.06 3.85 16.23
C ARG A 210 2.02 4.95 16.01
N SER A 211 1.01 4.67 15.19
CA SER A 211 -0.06 5.64 14.91
C SER A 211 -1.12 5.71 16.02
N ASN A 212 -1.03 4.86 17.04
CA ASN A 212 -2.03 4.71 18.10
C ASN A 212 -1.35 4.45 19.45
N GLU A 213 -0.23 5.13 19.73
CA GLU A 213 0.60 4.88 20.93
C GLU A 213 -0.17 5.06 22.25
N ASP A 214 -1.23 5.89 22.25
CA ASP A 214 -2.08 6.12 23.41
C ASP A 214 -3.05 4.97 23.74
N ASN A 215 -3.18 3.97 22.86
CA ASN A 215 -4.12 2.86 23.04
C ASN A 215 -3.42 1.62 23.63
N PRO A 216 -3.64 1.28 24.92
CA PRO A 216 -2.98 0.14 25.57
C PRO A 216 -3.42 -1.23 25.03
N PHE A 217 -4.45 -1.30 24.18
CA PHE A 217 -4.98 -2.53 23.60
C PHE A 217 -4.61 -2.72 22.11
N ILE A 218 -3.70 -1.89 21.60
CA ILE A 218 -3.42 -1.80 20.17
C ILE A 218 -2.72 -3.04 19.58
N GLU A 219 -1.97 -3.79 20.40
CA GLU A 219 -1.04 -4.84 19.97
C GLU A 219 -1.65 -5.89 19.01
N TRP A 220 -2.93 -6.21 19.19
CA TRP A 220 -3.66 -7.22 18.41
C TRP A 220 -4.83 -6.66 17.60
N GLU A 221 -5.04 -5.34 17.59
CA GLU A 221 -6.21 -4.75 16.95
C GLU A 221 -6.14 -4.81 15.42
N LEU A 222 -4.94 -4.61 14.84
CA LEU A 222 -4.74 -4.71 13.38
C LEU A 222 -5.24 -6.06 12.84
N PHE A 223 -4.85 -7.15 13.50
CA PHE A 223 -5.20 -8.51 13.09
C PHE A 223 -6.70 -8.84 13.22
N ARG A 224 -7.49 -7.93 13.80
CA ARG A 224 -8.96 -8.02 13.91
C ARG A 224 -9.65 -7.04 12.98
N LYS A 225 -8.92 -6.19 12.26
CA LYS A 225 -9.51 -5.33 11.23
C LYS A 225 -10.15 -6.21 10.17
N LYS A 226 -11.35 -5.80 9.79
CA LYS A 226 -12.18 -6.51 8.83
C LYS A 226 -12.16 -5.75 7.51
N ASP A 227 -12.17 -6.50 6.42
CA ASP A 227 -12.37 -5.97 5.08
C ASP A 227 -13.81 -5.49 4.87
N LYS A 228 -14.12 -5.05 3.64
CA LYS A 228 -15.46 -4.64 3.23
C LYS A 228 -16.53 -5.74 3.36
N TYR A 229 -16.13 -7.01 3.37
CA TYR A 229 -17.02 -8.17 3.56
C TYR A 229 -17.15 -8.59 5.03
N LYS A 230 -16.64 -7.76 5.96
CA LYS A 230 -16.61 -8.02 7.40
C LYS A 230 -15.81 -9.29 7.75
N LYS A 231 -14.78 -9.61 6.98
CA LYS A 231 -13.87 -10.74 7.19
C LYS A 231 -12.49 -10.25 7.61
N ASP A 232 -11.90 -10.91 8.59
CA ASP A 232 -10.56 -10.61 9.09
C ASP A 232 -9.55 -11.65 8.54
N PRO A 233 -8.25 -11.50 8.83
CA PRO A 233 -7.23 -12.44 8.33
C PRO A 233 -7.48 -13.90 8.73
N ILE A 234 -7.95 -14.16 9.96
CA ILE A 234 -8.13 -15.54 10.44
C ILE A 234 -9.29 -16.25 9.75
N TYR A 235 -10.33 -15.52 9.37
CA TYR A 235 -11.39 -16.05 8.53
C TYR A 235 -10.81 -16.65 7.24
N TYR A 236 -9.98 -15.90 6.52
CA TYR A 236 -9.39 -16.35 5.25
C TYR A 236 -8.42 -17.52 5.46
N ALA A 237 -7.57 -17.46 6.49
CA ALA A 237 -6.62 -18.53 6.77
C ALA A 237 -7.32 -19.87 7.05
N VAL A 238 -8.39 -19.84 7.84
CA VAL A 238 -9.21 -21.02 8.14
C VAL A 238 -9.99 -21.51 6.92
N LEU A 239 -10.54 -20.57 6.12
CA LEU A 239 -11.27 -20.89 4.90
C LEU A 239 -10.36 -21.59 3.86
N ASN A 240 -9.09 -21.19 3.78
CA ASN A 240 -8.12 -21.79 2.87
C ASN A 240 -7.53 -23.10 3.41
N GLY A 241 -7.68 -23.38 4.72
CA GLY A 241 -6.99 -24.49 5.37
C GLY A 241 -5.51 -24.26 5.56
N ASP A 242 -5.05 -23.00 5.57
CA ASP A 242 -3.65 -22.65 5.75
C ASP A 242 -3.27 -22.79 7.23
N VAL A 243 -2.75 -23.97 7.57
CA VAL A 243 -2.35 -24.32 8.94
C VAL A 243 -1.30 -23.34 9.48
N ARG A 244 -0.35 -22.90 8.64
CA ARG A 244 0.76 -22.03 9.07
C ARG A 244 0.26 -20.63 9.38
N MET A 245 -0.58 -20.06 8.50
CA MET A 245 -1.16 -18.75 8.74
C MET A 245 -2.13 -18.76 9.93
N VAL A 246 -2.91 -19.83 10.13
CA VAL A 246 -3.75 -19.98 11.32
C VAL A 246 -2.90 -19.99 12.60
N GLU A 247 -1.81 -20.76 12.62
CA GLU A 247 -0.88 -20.81 13.76
C GLU A 247 -0.28 -19.43 14.05
N TYR A 248 0.21 -18.75 13.00
CA TYR A 248 0.72 -17.38 13.09
C TYR A 248 -0.32 -16.42 13.68
N LEU A 249 -1.55 -16.37 13.16
CA LEU A 249 -2.59 -15.45 13.65
C LEU A 249 -3.04 -15.78 15.08
N ILE A 250 -3.10 -17.06 15.46
CA ILE A 250 -3.38 -17.45 16.85
C ILE A 250 -2.24 -16.99 17.79
N SER A 251 -0.99 -17.08 17.35
CA SER A 251 0.16 -16.58 18.12
C SER A 251 0.09 -15.06 18.36
N ARG A 252 -0.51 -14.32 17.42
CA ARG A 252 -0.81 -12.88 17.50
C ARG A 252 -2.11 -12.57 18.28
N ARG A 253 -2.63 -13.55 19.04
CA ARG A 253 -3.80 -13.42 19.94
C ARG A 253 -5.10 -13.00 19.24
N VAL A 254 -5.25 -13.32 17.96
CA VAL A 254 -6.49 -13.04 17.22
C VAL A 254 -7.70 -13.70 17.90
N SER A 255 -8.82 -12.97 17.95
CA SER A 255 -10.03 -13.47 18.59
C SER A 255 -10.72 -14.51 17.74
N LEU A 256 -10.79 -15.74 18.24
CA LEU A 256 -11.53 -16.85 17.62
C LEU A 256 -13.04 -16.83 17.90
N PHE A 257 -13.50 -15.84 18.67
CA PHE A 257 -14.88 -15.70 19.11
C PHE A 257 -15.65 -14.62 18.33
N GLU A 258 -14.99 -13.99 17.34
CA GLU A 258 -15.64 -13.05 16.44
C GLU A 258 -16.79 -13.73 15.69
N ASN A 259 -17.88 -12.99 15.52
CA ASN A 259 -19.02 -13.45 14.75
C ASN A 259 -18.82 -13.04 13.28
N TYR A 260 -18.81 -14.03 12.39
CA TYR A 260 -18.58 -13.84 10.95
C TYR A 260 -19.87 -13.88 10.12
N GLY A 261 -21.04 -13.70 10.74
CA GLY A 261 -22.34 -13.65 10.08
C GLY A 261 -23.35 -12.70 10.71
N SER A 262 -24.26 -12.16 9.89
CA SER A 262 -25.43 -11.39 10.32
C SER A 262 -26.53 -12.34 10.80
N SER A 263 -26.67 -12.55 12.11
CA SER A 263 -27.79 -13.35 12.59
C SER A 263 -29.04 -12.48 12.72
N VAL A 264 -29.73 -12.26 11.60
CA VAL A 264 -31.16 -11.87 11.63
C VAL A 264 -32.01 -13.00 12.25
N TYR A 265 -31.47 -14.23 12.31
CA TYR A 265 -32.14 -15.43 12.86
C TYR A 265 -31.29 -16.22 13.88
N GLY A 266 -30.46 -15.58 14.71
CA GLY A 266 -29.84 -16.21 15.89
C GLY A 266 -28.70 -17.23 15.68
N PHE A 267 -28.38 -17.68 14.46
CA PHE A 267 -27.23 -18.57 14.23
C PHE A 267 -25.93 -17.78 14.03
N ARG A 268 -25.12 -17.66 15.10
CA ARG A 268 -23.77 -17.10 15.04
C ARG A 268 -22.87 -18.06 14.25
N LYS A 269 -22.30 -17.61 13.13
CA LYS A 269 -21.30 -18.39 12.40
C LYS A 269 -19.96 -18.27 13.10
N PHE A 270 -19.53 -19.35 13.74
CA PHE A 270 -18.24 -19.44 14.40
C PHE A 270 -17.14 -19.80 13.40
N ILE A 271 -15.89 -19.52 13.76
CA ILE A 271 -14.72 -19.89 12.95
C ILE A 271 -14.67 -21.40 12.62
N LEU A 272 -15.26 -22.26 13.46
CA LEU A 272 -15.38 -23.70 13.18
C LEU A 272 -16.34 -23.99 12.01
N ASP A 273 -17.40 -23.20 11.83
CA ASP A 273 -18.33 -23.36 10.71
C ASP A 273 -17.66 -22.97 9.38
N VAL A 274 -16.72 -22.01 9.44
CA VAL A 274 -15.86 -21.65 8.29
C VAL A 274 -14.96 -22.84 7.93
N LEU A 275 -14.35 -23.47 8.92
CA LEU A 275 -13.49 -24.65 8.73
C LEU A 275 -14.26 -25.86 8.18
N GLU A 276 -15.51 -26.06 8.58
CA GLU A 276 -16.33 -27.15 8.05
C GLU A 276 -16.60 -26.96 6.55
N LYS A 277 -16.81 -25.71 6.12
CA LYS A 277 -17.06 -25.33 4.72
C LYS A 277 -15.80 -25.17 3.86
N SER A 278 -14.61 -25.15 4.45
CA SER A 278 -13.37 -25.03 3.68
C SER A 278 -13.13 -26.25 2.79
N SER A 279 -12.41 -26.05 1.68
CA SER A 279 -11.90 -27.11 0.81
C SER A 279 -10.64 -27.79 1.36
N ALA A 280 -10.24 -27.45 2.59
CA ALA A 280 -9.04 -27.96 3.24
C ALA A 280 -9.06 -29.49 3.40
N SER A 281 -7.88 -30.10 3.37
CA SER A 281 -7.72 -31.54 3.60
C SER A 281 -8.22 -31.92 5.00
N LYS A 282 -8.64 -33.19 5.17
CA LYS A 282 -9.08 -33.73 6.47
C LYS A 282 -8.02 -33.54 7.57
N GLU A 283 -6.75 -33.71 7.20
CA GLU A 283 -5.62 -33.49 8.09
C GLU A 283 -5.50 -32.02 8.52
N ALA A 284 -5.54 -31.08 7.57
CA ALA A 284 -5.49 -29.65 7.85
C ALA A 284 -6.67 -29.21 8.74
N LYS A 285 -7.88 -29.68 8.44
CA LYS A 285 -9.07 -29.44 9.28
C LYS A 285 -8.87 -29.95 10.71
N SER A 286 -8.30 -31.14 10.88
CA SER A 286 -8.01 -31.70 12.20
C SER A 286 -7.03 -30.83 12.99
N LYS A 287 -5.91 -30.42 12.35
CA LYS A 287 -4.89 -29.56 12.97
C LYS A 287 -5.45 -28.20 13.37
N ILE A 288 -6.13 -27.52 12.46
CA ILE A 288 -6.75 -26.20 12.73
C ILE A 288 -7.78 -26.31 13.86
N LYS A 289 -8.62 -27.36 13.85
CA LYS A 289 -9.61 -27.60 14.92
C LYS A 289 -8.93 -27.80 16.28
N ALA A 290 -7.79 -28.49 16.32
CA ALA A 290 -7.01 -28.67 17.55
C ALA A 290 -6.45 -27.33 18.06
N MET A 291 -5.82 -26.54 17.19
CA MET A 291 -5.28 -25.21 17.54
C MET A 291 -6.38 -24.28 18.07
N ILE A 292 -7.54 -24.23 17.42
CA ILE A 292 -8.69 -23.43 17.86
C ILE A 292 -9.17 -23.87 19.25
N LYS A 293 -9.27 -25.18 19.50
CA LYS A 293 -9.66 -25.71 20.81
C LYS A 293 -8.66 -25.35 21.90
N GLU A 294 -7.36 -25.47 21.61
CA GLU A 294 -6.28 -25.14 22.55
C GLU A 294 -6.25 -23.64 22.89
N ALA A 295 -6.33 -22.77 21.87
CA ALA A 295 -6.37 -21.33 22.04
C ALA A 295 -7.59 -20.89 22.86
N LYS A 296 -8.75 -21.55 22.67
CA LYS A 296 -9.93 -21.34 23.52
C LYS A 296 -9.63 -21.67 24.99
N LYS A 297 -9.00 -22.81 25.30
CA LYS A 297 -8.66 -23.17 26.69
C LYS A 297 -7.76 -22.14 27.38
N LYS A 298 -6.73 -21.64 26.68
CA LYS A 298 -5.77 -20.67 27.24
C LYS A 298 -6.42 -19.33 27.63
N LYS A 299 -7.43 -18.86 26.88
CA LYS A 299 -8.05 -17.54 27.09
C LYS A 299 -8.88 -17.46 28.39
N TRP A 300 -9.50 -18.58 28.79
CA TRP A 300 -10.34 -18.64 29.99
C TRP A 300 -9.53 -18.51 31.28
N HIS A 301 -8.25 -18.87 31.27
CA HIS A 301 -7.38 -18.74 32.45
C HIS A 301 -6.83 -17.33 32.68
N LYS A 302 -6.82 -16.44 31.67
CA LYS A 302 -6.32 -15.06 31.84
C LYS A 302 -7.41 -14.09 32.28
N GLN A 303 -8.63 -14.21 31.78
CA GLN A 303 -9.72 -13.33 32.22
C GLN A 303 -10.07 -13.52 33.71
N SER A 304 -9.91 -14.72 34.27
CA SER A 304 -10.15 -14.97 35.70
C SER A 304 -9.14 -14.32 36.64
N VAL A 305 -7.96 -13.91 36.14
CA VAL A 305 -6.89 -13.33 36.96
C VAL A 305 -6.95 -11.80 36.99
N PHE A 306 -7.49 -11.16 35.95
CA PHE A 306 -7.62 -9.69 35.92
C PHE A 306 -8.81 -9.15 36.73
N TYR A 307 -9.78 -10.00 37.09
CA TYR A 307 -10.88 -9.60 37.97
C TYR A 307 -10.59 -9.79 39.46
N THR A 308 -9.43 -10.34 39.84
CA THR A 308 -9.07 -10.61 41.25
C THR A 308 -8.06 -9.61 41.83
N VAL A 309 -7.65 -8.58 41.09
CA VAL A 309 -6.59 -7.62 41.51
C VAL A 309 -7.09 -6.18 41.57
N SER A 310 -8.40 -5.96 41.76
CA SER A 310 -8.98 -4.62 41.90
C SER A 310 -9.85 -4.44 43.14
N GLU A 311 -9.65 -5.27 44.17
CA GLU A 311 -10.37 -5.19 45.46
C GLU A 311 -9.45 -5.00 46.69
N GLU A 312 -8.23 -4.49 46.50
CA GLU A 312 -7.35 -4.06 47.62
C GLU A 312 -6.92 -2.60 47.51
#